data_AF-A0A6P0HXU3-F1
#
_entry.id   AF-A0A6P0HXU3-F1
#
_cell.length_a   1.000
_cell.length_b   1.000
_cell.length_c   1.000
_cell.angle_alpha   90.00
_cell.angle_beta   90.00
_cell.angle_gamma   90.00
#
_symmetry.space_group_name_H-M   'P 1'
#
loop_
_entity.id
_entity.type
_entity.pdbx_description
1 polymer ?
#
loop_
_entity_poly.entity_id
_entity_poly.type
_entity_poly.pdbx_seq_one_letter_code
_entity_poly.pdbx_strand_id
1 'polypeptide(L)'
;MSLLKKAFGLERNDSTNKSLGSGNHSINHDSILSGGVMQRISPLNTPDWESYQTVPTVKDARNFTPEEAQRLTQLRKQNGVMTKATRTSFVELQRIDKQDARKAKYRSRYLKTNARVGQQQARINAGVGRNLHSLRPGYARMSASLESADNSAKQQIAALTQQLNQL
;
A
#
# COMPACT_ATOMS: atom_id res chain seq x y z
N MET A 1 -25.83 -27.32 28.19
CA MET A 1 -25.14 -26.03 28.41
C MET A 1 -24.02 -25.82 27.37
N SER A 2 -24.35 -25.71 26.08
CA SER A 2 -23.35 -25.79 25.00
C SER A 2 -23.54 -24.79 23.84
N LEU A 3 -24.51 -23.88 23.91
CA LEU A 3 -24.76 -22.89 22.84
C LEU A 3 -24.30 -21.48 23.22
N LEU A 4 -24.18 -21.17 24.52
CA LEU A 4 -23.73 -19.88 25.04
C LEU A 4 -22.21 -19.64 24.91
N LYS A 5 -21.40 -20.69 24.77
CA LYS A 5 -19.93 -20.56 24.63
C LYS A 5 -19.48 -20.20 23.20
N LYS A 6 -20.29 -20.52 22.17
CA LYS A 6 -19.98 -20.22 20.76
C LYS A 6 -20.34 -18.79 20.36
N ALA A 7 -21.30 -18.17 21.06
CA ALA A 7 -21.70 -16.78 20.83
C ALA A 7 -20.71 -15.75 21.40
N PHE A 8 -19.85 -16.14 22.35
CA PHE A 8 -18.92 -15.23 23.03
C PHE A 8 -17.44 -15.40 22.65
N GLY A 9 -17.13 -16.16 21.59
CA GLY A 9 -15.83 -16.06 20.90
C GLY A 9 -14.57 -16.26 21.74
N LEU A 10 -14.64 -17.03 22.84
CA LEU A 10 -13.48 -17.35 23.67
C LEU A 10 -12.86 -18.69 23.25
N GLU A 11 -12.32 -18.73 22.03
CA GLU A 11 -11.21 -19.62 21.69
C GLU A 11 -10.03 -18.75 21.28
N ARG A 12 -9.16 -18.44 22.25
CA ARG A 12 -7.85 -17.85 22.00
C ARG A 12 -6.91 -18.97 21.59
N ASN A 13 -6.57 -19.03 20.31
CA ASN A 13 -5.34 -19.68 19.87
C ASN A 13 -4.17 -18.74 20.16
N ASP A 14 -3.53 -18.94 21.32
CA ASP A 14 -2.25 -18.33 21.65
C ASP A 14 -1.13 -19.05 20.87
N SER A 15 -0.88 -18.62 19.63
CA SER A 15 0.41 -18.83 18.98
C SER A 15 1.26 -17.56 19.12
N THR A 16 2.09 -17.62 20.16
CA THR A 16 3.15 -16.69 20.50
C THR A 16 4.10 -16.42 19.34
N ASN A 17 4.02 -15.21 18.77
CA ASN A 17 5.17 -14.50 18.21
C ASN A 17 5.02 -13.01 18.57
N LYS A 18 5.32 -12.71 19.85
CA LYS A 18 5.51 -11.34 20.34
C LYS A 18 6.80 -10.78 19.72
N SER A 19 6.68 -10.20 18.54
CA SER A 19 7.66 -9.26 17.98
C SER A 19 7.38 -7.87 18.57
N LEU A 20 8.44 -7.22 19.05
CA LEU A 20 8.39 -5.92 19.70
C LEU A 20 7.77 -4.85 18.80
N GLY A 21 6.62 -4.30 19.20
CA GLY A 21 6.13 -3.01 18.69
C GLY A 21 4.93 -3.03 17.74
N SER A 22 4.20 -4.13 17.57
CA SER A 22 2.98 -4.13 16.76
C SER A 22 1.76 -3.64 17.56
N GLY A 23 1.57 -2.32 17.64
CA GLY A 23 0.21 -1.80 17.65
C GLY A 23 -0.53 -2.38 16.44
N ASN A 24 -1.84 -2.63 16.54
CA ASN A 24 -2.70 -3.26 15.53
C ASN A 24 -2.69 -2.51 14.19
N HIS A 25 -1.58 -2.62 13.46
CA HIS A 25 -1.30 -2.02 12.17
C HIS A 25 -1.15 -3.19 11.22
N SER A 26 -2.20 -3.45 10.44
CA SER A 26 -2.26 -4.52 9.43
C SER A 26 -1.32 -4.27 8.24
N ILE A 27 -0.17 -3.64 8.47
CA ILE A 27 0.83 -3.35 7.46
C ILE A 27 1.74 -4.57 7.41
N ASN A 28 1.62 -5.36 6.34
CA ASN A 28 2.46 -6.52 6.11
C ASN A 28 3.88 -6.03 5.71
N HIS A 29 4.80 -6.05 6.69
CA HIS A 29 6.19 -5.64 6.50
C HIS A 29 6.90 -6.51 5.45
N ASP A 30 6.63 -7.81 5.47
CA ASP A 30 7.23 -8.76 4.54
C ASP A 30 6.77 -8.48 3.11
N SER A 31 5.52 -8.08 2.89
CA SER A 31 5.05 -7.70 1.55
C SER A 31 5.64 -6.39 1.05
N ILE A 32 6.01 -5.48 1.96
CA ILE A 32 6.64 -4.20 1.60
C ILE A 32 8.10 -4.42 1.22
N LEU A 33 8.82 -5.22 1.99
CA LEU A 33 10.24 -5.51 1.75
C LEU A 33 10.43 -6.46 0.56
N SER A 34 9.52 -7.41 0.34
CA SER A 34 9.56 -8.33 -0.80
C SER A 34 8.95 -7.78 -2.10
N GLY A 35 8.22 -6.66 -2.04
CA GLY A 35 7.55 -6.05 -3.19
C GLY A 35 8.50 -5.60 -4.32
N GLY A 36 9.82 -5.58 -4.07
CA GLY A 36 10.85 -5.46 -5.09
C GLY A 36 11.29 -6.83 -5.57
N VAL A 37 10.56 -7.38 -6.55
CA VAL A 37 10.89 -8.56 -7.39
C VAL A 37 11.97 -9.47 -6.80
N MET A 38 11.55 -10.59 -6.21
CA MET A 38 12.39 -11.66 -5.60
C MET A 38 13.55 -12.18 -6.49
N GLN A 39 13.66 -11.73 -7.73
CA GLN A 39 14.67 -12.13 -8.71
C GLN A 39 15.74 -11.05 -8.99
N ARG A 40 15.70 -9.88 -8.31
CA ARG A 40 16.78 -8.90 -8.43
C ARG A 40 18.03 -9.38 -7.67
N ILE A 41 19.19 -9.12 -8.26
CA ILE A 41 20.48 -9.35 -7.60
C ILE A 41 20.50 -8.57 -6.28
N SER A 42 20.72 -9.28 -5.18
CA SER A 42 20.79 -8.74 -3.83
C SER A 42 21.72 -9.61 -2.97
N PRO A 43 22.10 -9.20 -1.75
CA PRO A 43 22.88 -10.07 -0.86
C PRO A 43 22.21 -11.43 -0.57
N LEU A 44 20.89 -11.52 -0.74
CA LEU A 44 20.11 -12.74 -0.56
C LEU A 44 19.89 -13.51 -1.88
N ASN A 45 20.25 -12.92 -3.02
CA ASN A 45 20.12 -13.49 -4.36
C ASN A 45 21.33 -13.07 -5.20
N THR A 46 22.45 -13.78 -5.02
CA THR A 46 23.71 -13.51 -5.73
C THR A 46 23.71 -14.12 -7.12
N PRO A 47 24.30 -13.47 -8.13
CA PRO A 47 24.45 -14.07 -9.44
C PRO A 47 25.48 -15.21 -9.40
N ASP A 48 25.33 -16.17 -10.30
CA ASP A 48 26.36 -17.16 -10.57
C ASP A 48 27.54 -16.50 -11.29
N TRP A 49 28.74 -16.65 -10.72
CA TRP A 49 29.98 -16.07 -11.25
C TRP A 49 30.60 -16.99 -12.31
N GLU A 50 29.87 -17.23 -13.41
CA GLU A 50 30.37 -18.07 -14.50
C GLU A 50 31.50 -17.37 -15.29
N SER A 51 32.50 -18.17 -15.71
CA SER A 51 33.61 -17.72 -16.55
C SER A 51 33.21 -17.74 -18.03
N TYR A 52 33.09 -16.57 -18.65
CA TYR A 52 32.86 -16.46 -20.09
C TYR A 52 34.17 -16.71 -20.88
N GLN A 53 34.41 -17.96 -21.31
CA GLN A 53 35.48 -18.31 -22.26
C GLN A 53 34.90 -18.83 -23.57
N THR A 54 35.09 -18.08 -24.66
CA THR A 54 34.59 -18.48 -25.99
C THR A 54 35.48 -19.50 -26.70
N VAL A 55 36.76 -19.55 -26.33
CA VAL A 55 37.75 -20.50 -26.86
C VAL A 55 38.53 -21.06 -25.67
N PRO A 56 38.78 -22.38 -25.61
CA PRO A 56 39.55 -22.98 -24.52
C PRO A 56 41.00 -22.48 -24.54
N THR A 57 41.61 -22.38 -23.36
CA THR A 57 43.03 -22.06 -23.22
C THR A 57 43.88 -23.19 -23.82
N VAL A 58 44.82 -22.82 -24.71
CA VAL A 58 45.78 -23.77 -25.30
C VAL A 58 46.92 -23.98 -24.29
N LYS A 59 47.06 -25.22 -23.80
CA LYS A 59 47.99 -25.56 -22.71
C LYS A 59 49.40 -25.87 -23.20
N ASP A 60 49.52 -26.47 -24.39
CA ASP A 60 50.79 -26.92 -24.94
C ASP A 60 51.26 -25.99 -26.08
N ALA A 61 52.58 -25.84 -26.21
CA ALA A 61 53.16 -25.12 -27.34
C ALA A 61 52.98 -25.94 -28.63
N ARG A 62 52.15 -25.46 -29.55
CA ARG A 62 51.91 -26.09 -30.86
C ARG A 62 51.84 -25.05 -31.98
N ASN A 63 52.13 -25.48 -33.20
CA ASN A 63 51.93 -24.67 -34.40
C ASN A 63 50.47 -24.76 -34.86
N PHE A 64 49.92 -23.66 -35.36
CA PHE A 64 48.58 -23.61 -35.97
C PHE A 64 48.67 -23.66 -37.48
N THR A 65 47.71 -24.31 -38.12
CA THR A 65 47.61 -24.29 -39.58
C THR A 65 47.08 -22.93 -40.07
N PRO A 66 47.37 -22.51 -41.32
CA PRO A 66 46.86 -21.25 -41.85
C PRO A 66 45.32 -21.20 -41.87
N GLU A 67 44.65 -22.33 -42.09
CA GLU A 67 43.18 -22.43 -42.05
C GLU A 67 42.63 -22.19 -40.64
N GLU A 68 43.25 -22.77 -39.61
CA GLU A 68 42.88 -22.55 -38.21
C GLU A 68 43.04 -21.08 -37.83
N ALA A 69 44.15 -20.44 -38.23
CA ALA A 69 44.39 -19.02 -37.98
C ALA A 69 43.33 -18.12 -38.63
N GLN A 70 42.88 -18.46 -39.85
CA GLN A 70 41.79 -17.74 -40.53
C GLN A 70 40.45 -17.93 -39.81
N ARG A 71 40.10 -19.15 -39.38
CA ARG A 71 38.88 -19.41 -38.60
C ARG A 71 38.88 -18.65 -37.27
N LEU A 72 40.00 -18.62 -36.56
CA LEU A 72 40.16 -17.82 -35.34
C LEU A 72 39.99 -16.32 -35.61
N THR A 73 40.50 -15.83 -36.75
CA THR A 73 40.33 -14.43 -37.15
C THR A 73 38.86 -14.09 -37.42
N GLN A 74 38.12 -14.98 -38.08
CA GLN A 74 36.69 -14.82 -38.32
C GLN A 74 35.89 -14.84 -37.02
N LEU A 75 36.16 -15.82 -36.15
CA LEU A 75 35.53 -15.92 -34.83
C LEU A 75 35.77 -14.65 -34.00
N ARG A 76 37.01 -14.13 -34.00
CA ARG A 76 37.34 -12.85 -33.34
C ARG A 76 36.47 -11.70 -33.86
N LYS A 77 36.28 -11.59 -35.18
CA LYS A 77 35.45 -10.54 -35.78
C LYS A 77 33.99 -10.67 -35.34
N GLN A 78 33.44 -11.88 -35.39
CA GLN A 78 32.07 -12.17 -34.93
C GLN A 78 31.89 -11.84 -33.46
N ASN A 79 32.80 -12.30 -32.59
CA ASN A 79 32.78 -11.99 -31.16
C ASN A 79 32.91 -10.48 -30.89
N GLY A 80 33.66 -9.74 -31.71
CA GLY A 80 33.75 -8.28 -31.61
C GLY A 80 32.41 -7.59 -31.87
N VAL A 81 31.62 -8.07 -32.85
CA VAL A 81 30.27 -7.57 -33.12
C VAL A 81 29.32 -7.94 -31.96
N MET A 82 29.35 -9.20 -31.52
CA MET A 82 28.53 -9.67 -30.40
C MET A 82 28.83 -8.89 -29.12
N THR A 83 30.10 -8.67 -28.80
CA THR A 83 30.51 -7.91 -27.59
C THR A 83 29.96 -6.49 -27.60
N LYS A 84 29.98 -5.80 -28.75
CA LYS A 84 29.41 -4.46 -28.89
C LYS A 84 27.90 -4.48 -28.68
N ALA A 85 27.21 -5.44 -29.28
CA ALA A 85 25.78 -5.61 -29.11
C ALA A 85 25.43 -5.89 -27.63
N THR A 86 26.13 -6.84 -27.00
CA THR A 86 25.98 -7.19 -25.58
C THR A 86 26.20 -5.99 -24.67
N ARG A 87 27.25 -5.19 -24.90
CA ARG A 87 27.49 -3.94 -24.14
C ARG A 87 26.30 -2.99 -24.25
N THR A 88 25.83 -2.74 -25.47
CA THR A 88 24.68 -1.85 -25.70
C THR A 88 23.43 -2.39 -25.01
N SER A 89 23.15 -3.69 -25.15
CA SER A 89 22.00 -4.35 -24.51
C SER A 89 22.02 -4.19 -22.99
N PHE A 90 23.17 -4.43 -22.33
CA PHE A 90 23.27 -4.25 -20.88
C PHE A 90 23.08 -2.79 -20.44
N VAL A 91 23.56 -1.83 -21.23
CA VAL A 91 23.33 -0.40 -20.96
C VAL A 91 21.85 -0.04 -21.07
N GLU A 92 21.15 -0.54 -22.09
CA GLU A 92 19.71 -0.30 -22.23
C GLU A 92 18.89 -1.02 -21.15
N LEU A 93 19.25 -2.26 -20.79
CA LEU A 93 18.64 -2.96 -19.65
C LEU A 93 18.79 -2.15 -18.35
N GLN A 94 19.97 -1.59 -18.08
CA GLN A 94 20.19 -0.72 -16.92
C GLN A 94 19.32 0.55 -16.97
N ARG A 95 19.06 1.10 -18.16
CA ARG A 95 18.18 2.27 -18.32
C ARG A 95 16.72 1.91 -18.06
N ILE A 96 16.25 0.77 -18.55
CA ILE A 96 14.91 0.24 -18.28
C ILE A 96 14.72 0.05 -16.78
N ASP A 97 15.69 -0.58 -16.11
CA ASP A 97 15.67 -0.76 -14.64
C ASP A 97 15.53 0.56 -13.88
N LYS A 98 16.28 1.59 -14.31
CA LYS A 98 16.18 2.93 -13.71
C LYS A 98 14.80 3.56 -13.95
N GLN A 99 14.18 3.33 -15.11
CA GLN A 99 12.83 3.81 -15.39
C GLN A 99 11.79 3.11 -14.50
N ASP A 100 11.90 1.81 -14.32
CA ASP A 100 10.98 1.05 -13.45
C ASP A 100 11.12 1.47 -11.98
N ALA A 101 12.34 1.70 -11.50
CA ALA A 101 12.58 2.28 -10.18
C ALA A 101 11.90 3.67 -10.03
N ARG A 102 11.92 4.51 -11.08
CA ARG A 102 11.22 5.81 -11.08
C ARG A 102 9.70 5.63 -11.05
N LYS A 103 9.13 4.70 -11.80
CA LYS A 103 7.68 4.39 -11.76
C LYS A 103 7.25 3.97 -10.35
N ALA A 104 8.01 3.08 -9.72
CA ALA A 104 7.76 2.66 -8.33
C ALA A 104 7.80 3.85 -7.36
N LYS A 105 8.79 4.74 -7.50
CA LYS A 105 8.90 5.98 -6.72
C LYS A 105 7.68 6.89 -6.92
N TYR A 106 7.20 7.08 -8.14
CA TYR A 106 6.03 7.90 -8.42
C TYR A 106 4.75 7.30 -7.84
N ARG A 107 4.55 5.99 -7.99
CA ARG A 107 3.43 5.27 -7.37
C ARG A 107 3.44 5.43 -5.85
N SER A 108 4.60 5.25 -5.20
CA SER A 108 4.74 5.42 -3.75
C SER A 108 4.37 6.85 -3.30
N ARG A 109 4.84 7.88 -4.03
CA ARG A 109 4.46 9.28 -3.76
C ARG A 109 2.96 9.52 -3.89
N TYR A 110 2.35 9.01 -4.95
CA TYR A 110 0.91 9.11 -5.16
C TYR A 110 0.13 8.48 -4.01
N LEU A 111 0.46 7.25 -3.63
CA LEU A 111 -0.19 6.54 -2.51
C LEU A 111 -0.04 7.31 -1.19
N LYS A 112 1.15 7.85 -0.90
CA LYS A 112 1.40 8.67 0.30
C LYS A 112 0.53 9.93 0.32
N THR A 113 0.44 10.64 -0.80
CA THR A 113 -0.40 11.85 -0.89
C THR A 113 -1.87 11.51 -0.77
N ASN A 114 -2.34 10.47 -1.46
CA ASN A 114 -3.72 10.00 -1.39
C ASN A 114 -4.12 9.63 0.06
N ALA A 115 -3.26 8.87 0.76
CA ALA A 115 -3.49 8.53 2.17
C ALA A 115 -3.61 9.76 3.08
N ARG A 116 -2.79 10.80 2.86
CA ARG A 116 -2.86 12.06 3.62
C ARG A 116 -4.16 12.82 3.35
N VAL A 117 -4.58 12.91 2.09
CA VAL A 117 -5.83 13.54 1.70
C VAL A 117 -7.02 12.79 2.32
N GLY A 118 -7.02 11.45 2.25
CA GLY A 118 -8.04 10.62 2.90
C GLY A 118 -8.11 10.85 4.42
N GLN A 119 -6.96 10.94 5.10
CA GLN A 119 -6.91 11.27 6.53
C GLN A 119 -7.49 12.68 6.81
N GLN A 120 -7.16 13.67 6.00
CA GLN A 120 -7.69 15.02 6.14
C GLN A 120 -9.22 15.05 5.96
N GLN A 121 -9.75 14.34 4.96
CA GLN A 121 -11.19 14.20 4.76
C GLN A 121 -11.87 13.55 5.97
N ALA A 122 -11.29 12.47 6.49
CA ALA A 122 -11.81 11.80 7.69
C ALA A 122 -11.85 12.74 8.90
N ARG A 123 -10.82 13.58 9.07
CA ARG A 123 -10.80 14.61 10.13
C ARG A 123 -11.90 15.66 9.95
N ILE A 124 -12.13 16.14 8.74
CA ILE A 124 -13.20 17.10 8.45
C ILE A 124 -14.56 16.47 8.78
N ASN A 125 -14.81 15.26 8.29
CA ASN A 125 -16.07 14.55 8.55
C ASN A 125 -16.29 14.30 10.06
N ALA A 126 -15.24 13.92 10.79
CA ALA A 126 -15.30 13.76 12.24
C ALA A 126 -15.61 15.09 12.96
N GLY A 127 -15.03 16.20 12.49
CA GLY A 127 -15.33 17.54 12.99
C GLY A 127 -16.80 17.94 12.78
N VAL A 128 -17.34 17.68 11.59
CA VAL A 128 -18.76 17.89 11.28
C VAL A 128 -19.65 17.04 12.19
N GLY A 129 -19.33 15.75 12.33
CA GLY A 129 -20.06 14.85 13.23
C GLY A 129 -20.07 15.36 14.67
N ARG A 130 -18.92 15.83 15.18
CA ARG A 130 -18.82 16.44 16.51
C ARG A 130 -19.68 17.70 16.65
N ASN A 131 -19.67 18.57 15.64
CA ASN A 131 -20.51 19.77 15.63
C ASN A 131 -22.00 19.42 15.67
N LEU A 132 -22.46 18.52 14.79
CA LEU A 132 -23.85 18.05 14.78
C LEU A 132 -24.26 17.44 16.12
N HIS A 133 -23.38 16.64 16.74
CA HIS A 133 -23.62 16.12 18.09
C HIS A 133 -23.75 17.23 19.14
N SER A 134 -22.92 18.28 19.06
CA SER A 134 -22.99 19.41 20.00
C SER A 134 -24.25 20.27 19.85
N LEU A 135 -24.89 20.29 18.68
CA LEU A 135 -26.14 21.02 18.46
C LEU A 135 -27.37 20.28 19.00
N ARG A 136 -27.30 18.96 19.20
CA ARG A 136 -28.44 18.14 19.66
C ARG A 136 -29.12 18.66 20.93
N PRO A 137 -28.40 19.06 22.00
CA PRO A 137 -29.04 19.60 23.21
C PRO A 137 -29.78 20.91 22.95
N GLY A 138 -29.27 21.75 22.06
CA GLY A 138 -29.92 23.01 21.67
C GLY A 138 -31.26 22.74 20.98
N TYR A 139 -31.27 21.83 20.00
CA TYR A 139 -32.50 21.41 19.34
C TYR A 139 -33.50 20.76 20.29
N ALA A 140 -33.04 19.92 21.23
CA ALA A 140 -33.90 19.30 22.24
C ALA A 140 -34.53 20.33 23.19
N ARG A 141 -33.80 21.39 23.57
CA ARG A 141 -34.37 22.51 24.35
C ARG A 141 -35.38 23.31 23.54
N MET A 142 -35.08 23.55 22.26
CA MET A 142 -35.98 24.26 21.37
C MET A 142 -37.31 23.50 21.19
N SER A 143 -37.28 22.18 20.98
CA SER A 143 -38.51 21.37 20.91
C SER A 143 -39.31 21.42 22.22
N ALA A 144 -38.64 21.27 23.37
CA ALA A 144 -39.30 21.34 24.68
C ALA A 144 -39.95 22.73 24.93
N SER A 145 -39.31 23.81 24.48
CA SER A 145 -39.87 25.16 24.59
C SER A 145 -41.10 25.37 23.71
N LEU A 146 -41.11 24.79 22.49
CA LEU A 146 -42.26 24.85 21.58
C LEU A 146 -43.45 24.07 22.14
N GLU A 147 -43.25 22.88 22.69
CA GLU A 147 -44.30 22.10 23.35
C GLU A 147 -44.88 22.83 24.56
N SER A 148 -44.02 23.49 25.36
CA SER A 148 -44.46 24.28 26.51
C SER A 148 -45.32 25.48 26.10
N ALA A 149 -44.93 26.17 25.01
CA ALA A 149 -45.71 27.29 24.46
C ALA A 149 -47.06 26.82 23.90
N ASP A 150 -47.09 25.70 23.18
CA ASP A 150 -48.31 25.12 22.61
C ASP A 150 -49.28 24.66 23.71
N ASN A 151 -48.78 24.02 24.76
CA ASN A 151 -49.59 23.64 25.91
C ASN A 151 -50.16 24.86 26.66
N SER A 152 -49.36 25.92 26.80
CA SER A 152 -49.81 27.17 27.43
C SER A 152 -50.92 27.82 26.61
N ALA A 153 -50.79 27.86 25.28
CA ALA A 153 -51.83 28.38 24.39
C ALA A 153 -53.13 27.55 24.48
N LYS A 154 -53.03 26.21 24.47
CA LYS A 154 -54.19 25.32 24.64
C LYS A 154 -54.90 25.53 25.98
N GLN A 155 -54.15 25.69 27.08
CA GLN A 155 -54.72 25.97 28.40
C GLN A 155 -55.47 27.30 28.42
N GLN A 156 -54.91 28.36 27.81
CA GLN A 156 -55.58 29.66 27.71
C GLN A 156 -56.86 29.58 26.87
N ILE A 157 -56.83 28.88 25.74
CA ILE A 157 -58.01 28.66 24.90
C ILE A 157 -59.08 27.86 25.67
N ALA A 158 -58.68 26.81 26.38
CA ALA A 158 -59.58 26.02 27.22
C ALA A 158 -60.22 26.86 28.34
N ALA A 159 -59.44 27.74 28.98
CA ALA A 159 -59.95 28.65 30.01
C ALA A 159 -60.95 29.66 29.43
N LEU A 160 -60.64 30.28 28.29
CA LEU A 160 -61.55 31.21 27.61
C LEU A 160 -62.84 30.53 27.15
N THR A 161 -62.76 29.32 26.60
CA THR A 161 -63.94 28.55 26.17
C THR A 161 -64.81 28.10 27.35
N GLN A 162 -64.20 27.73 28.48
CA GLN A 162 -64.95 27.45 29.71
C GLN A 162 -65.66 28.69 30.25
N GLN A 163 -65.02 29.85 30.24
CA GLN A 163 -65.63 31.12 30.64
C GLN A 163 -66.82 31.49 29.75
N LEU A 164 -66.72 31.27 28.44
CA LEU A 164 -67.81 31.55 27.50
C LEU A 164 -69.00 30.59 27.65
N ASN A 165 -68.78 29.33 28.04
CA ASN A 165 -69.85 28.34 28.23
C ASN A 165 -70.57 28.45 29.58
N GLN A 166 -70.12 29.32 30.48
CA GLN A 166 -70.76 29.60 31.79
C GLN A 166 -71.62 30.87 31.77
N LEU A 167 -71.68 31.56 30.64
CA LEU A 167 -72.59 32.68 30.32
C LEU A 167 -73.80 32.14 29.54
#